data_AF-A0A1Q9V7K0-F1
#
_entry.id   AF-A0A1Q9V7K0-F1
#
_cell.length_a   1.000
_cell.length_b   1.000
_cell.length_c   1.000
_cell.angle_alpha   90.00
_cell.angle_beta   90.00
_cell.angle_gamma   90.00
#
_symmetry.space_group_name_H-M   'P 1'
#
loop_
_entity.id
_entity.type
_entity.pdbx_description
1 polymer ?
#
loop_
_entity_poly.entity_id
_entity_poly.type
_entity_poly.pdbx_seq_one_letter_code
_entity_poly.pdbx_strand_id
1 'polypeptide(L)'
;MTDWHGRETLDLGTELMDRQLVDPHGVSVGMVDDVELRLRDDGRLEVVALLTGIATLQRRLPRWIARPLAAAAALVGGADPERRVPVETVTGVESEIRLTTAGAEATANPATDRARRIVARIPGAGHASG
;
A
#
# COMPACT_ATOMS: atom_id res chain seq x y z
N MET A 1 -7.22 11.64 -20.47
CA MET A 1 -7.48 11.48 -19.03
C MET A 1 -7.71 9.99 -18.85
N THR A 2 -6.81 9.31 -18.16
CA THR A 2 -6.98 7.88 -17.87
C THR A 2 -8.15 7.77 -16.92
N ASP A 3 -9.23 7.18 -17.41
CA ASP A 3 -10.50 7.05 -16.71
C ASP A 3 -10.29 6.14 -15.49
N TRP A 4 -10.35 6.69 -14.27
CA TRP A 4 -10.27 5.91 -13.04
C TRP A 4 -11.64 5.28 -12.79
N HIS A 5 -11.94 4.26 -13.60
CA HIS A 5 -13.10 3.37 -13.50
C HIS A 5 -14.45 4.08 -13.24
N GLY A 6 -14.72 5.17 -13.98
CA GLY A 6 -16.02 5.85 -14.00
C GLY A 6 -16.14 7.05 -13.06
N ARG A 7 -15.05 7.50 -12.43
CA ARG A 7 -15.01 8.76 -11.68
C ARG A 7 -13.99 9.71 -12.27
N GLU A 8 -14.40 10.95 -12.52
CA GLU A 8 -13.51 12.02 -12.99
C GLU A 8 -12.56 12.54 -11.90
N THR A 9 -12.92 12.35 -10.63
CA THR A 9 -12.16 12.82 -9.46
C THR A 9 -12.22 11.83 -8.31
N LEU A 10 -11.10 11.69 -7.57
CA LEU A 10 -10.97 10.86 -6.37
C LEU A 10 -10.22 11.67 -5.30
N ASP A 11 -10.68 11.63 -4.04
CA ASP A 11 -9.91 12.17 -2.92
C ASP A 11 -8.82 11.17 -2.49
N LEU A 12 -7.55 11.53 -2.72
CA LEU A 12 -6.40 10.69 -2.37
C LEU A 12 -6.35 10.38 -0.87
N GLY A 13 -6.76 11.31 -0.01
CA GLY A 13 -6.67 11.16 1.44
C GLY A 13 -7.71 10.21 2.00
N THR A 14 -8.95 10.28 1.54
CA THR A 14 -10.06 9.48 2.09
C THR A 14 -10.36 8.20 1.29
N GLU A 15 -9.99 8.18 0.02
CA GLU A 15 -10.34 7.09 -0.90
C GLU A 15 -9.15 6.27 -1.37
N LEU A 16 -7.91 6.70 -1.13
CA LEU A 16 -6.71 5.97 -1.54
C LEU A 16 -5.79 5.61 -0.37
N MET A 17 -5.54 6.53 0.56
CA MET A 17 -4.77 6.24 1.79
C MET A 17 -5.49 5.20 2.66
N ASP A 18 -4.69 4.39 3.35
CA ASP A 18 -5.12 3.32 4.26
C ASP A 18 -6.00 2.24 3.60
N ARG A 19 -6.13 2.25 2.27
CA ARG A 19 -6.86 1.22 1.54
C ARG A 19 -6.03 -0.03 1.40
N GLN A 20 -6.71 -1.17 1.55
CA GLN A 20 -6.10 -2.48 1.40
C GLN A 20 -5.77 -2.72 -0.08
N LEU A 21 -4.55 -3.15 -0.35
CA LEU A 21 -4.13 -3.68 -1.64
C LEU A 21 -4.47 -5.16 -1.67
N VAL A 22 -5.13 -5.63 -2.73
CA VAL A 22 -5.48 -7.05 -2.91
C VAL A 22 -4.99 -7.57 -4.25
N ASP A 23 -4.62 -8.85 -4.29
CA ASP A 23 -4.26 -9.55 -5.53
C ASP A 23 -5.51 -9.91 -6.38
N PRO A 24 -5.34 -10.49 -7.59
CA PRO A 24 -6.48 -10.91 -8.41
C PRO A 24 -7.39 -11.97 -7.77
N HIS A 25 -6.95 -12.63 -6.70
CA HIS A 25 -7.72 -13.61 -5.93
C HIS A 25 -8.42 -12.99 -4.71
N GLY A 26 -8.32 -11.67 -4.53
CA GLY A 26 -8.90 -10.95 -3.38
C GLY A 26 -8.11 -11.13 -2.09
N VAL A 27 -6.89 -11.67 -2.16
CA VAL A 27 -6.03 -11.81 -0.99
C VAL A 27 -5.33 -10.48 -0.74
N SER A 28 -5.48 -9.95 0.47
CA SER A 28 -4.71 -8.76 0.88
C SER A 28 -3.23 -8.98 0.67
N VAL A 29 -2.56 -8.03 0.01
CA VAL A 29 -1.11 -7.99 -0.23
C VAL A 29 -0.40 -6.81 0.45
N GLY A 30 -1.12 -5.75 0.82
CA GLY A 30 -0.59 -4.65 1.62
C GLY A 30 -1.65 -3.59 1.97
N MET A 31 -1.20 -2.41 2.41
CA MET A 31 -2.02 -1.20 2.53
C MET A 31 -1.30 -0.03 1.86
N VAL A 32 -2.05 0.93 1.34
CA VAL A 32 -1.47 2.16 0.79
C VAL A 32 -1.14 3.11 1.93
N ASP A 33 0.14 3.46 2.05
CA ASP A 33 0.63 4.42 3.06
C ASP A 33 0.89 5.80 2.45
N ASP A 34 1.22 5.87 1.14
CA ASP A 34 1.45 7.13 0.42
C ASP A 34 1.31 6.95 -1.11
N VAL A 35 1.48 8.03 -1.87
CA VAL A 35 1.53 8.06 -3.33
C VAL A 35 2.78 8.76 -3.83
N GLU A 36 3.30 8.29 -4.96
CA GLU A 36 4.34 8.98 -5.70
C GLU A 36 3.71 9.89 -6.76
N LEU A 37 4.07 11.17 -6.71
CA LEU A 37 3.62 12.17 -7.68
C LEU A 37 4.76 12.58 -8.60
N ARG A 38 4.46 12.67 -9.90
CA ARG A 38 5.34 13.24 -10.91
C ARG A 38 4.77 14.58 -11.37
N LEU A 39 5.60 15.63 -11.35
CA LEU A 39 5.27 16.90 -12.01
C LEU A 39 5.41 16.72 -13.52
N ARG A 40 4.34 16.97 -14.26
CA ARG A 40 4.33 16.99 -15.73
C ARG A 40 4.88 18.32 -16.24
N ASP A 41 5.27 18.34 -17.51
CA ASP A 41 5.76 19.54 -18.19
C ASP A 41 4.72 20.67 -18.27
N ASP A 42 3.44 20.34 -18.14
CA ASP A 42 2.32 21.29 -18.09
C ASP A 42 2.02 21.81 -16.67
N GLY A 43 2.85 21.46 -15.68
CA GLY A 43 2.71 21.89 -14.29
C GLY A 43 1.71 21.08 -13.46
N ARG A 44 1.05 20.06 -14.02
CA ARG A 44 0.13 19.20 -13.27
C ARG A 44 0.87 18.07 -12.57
N LEU A 45 0.38 17.68 -11.39
CA LEU A 45 0.86 16.49 -10.69
C LEU A 45 0.10 15.25 -11.17
N GLU A 46 0.83 14.16 -11.38
CA GLU A 46 0.31 12.88 -11.82
C GLU A 46 0.72 11.80 -10.84
N VAL A 47 -0.23 11.01 -10.35
CA VAL A 47 0.05 9.82 -9.52
C VAL A 47 0.67 8.76 -10.42
N VAL A 48 1.90 8.35 -10.11
CA VAL A 48 2.65 7.35 -10.89
C VAL A 48 2.86 6.03 -10.15
N ALA A 49 2.70 6.04 -8.83
CA ALA A 49 2.75 4.82 -8.02
C ALA A 49 2.04 5.00 -6.67
N LEU A 50 1.63 3.87 -6.09
CA LEU A 50 1.24 3.73 -4.70
C LEU A 50 2.46 3.29 -3.89
N LEU A 51 2.61 3.80 -2.68
CA LEU A 51 3.70 3.46 -1.78
C LEU A 51 3.14 2.71 -0.56
N THR A 52 3.83 1.65 -0.16
CA THR A 52 3.46 0.82 0.99
C THR A 52 4.68 0.47 1.82
N GLY A 53 4.47 0.20 3.10
CA GLY A 53 5.47 -0.19 4.08
C GLY A 53 5.79 0.92 5.07
N ILE A 54 6.21 0.51 6.27
CA ILE A 54 6.47 1.40 7.41
C ILE A 54 7.50 2.50 7.09
N ALA A 55 8.47 2.22 6.21
CA ALA A 55 9.45 3.23 5.79
C ALA A 55 8.82 4.44 5.07
N THR A 56 7.67 4.27 4.42
CA THR A 56 6.92 5.34 3.76
C THR A 56 6.44 6.37 4.79
N LEU A 57 5.85 5.89 5.89
CA LEU A 57 5.41 6.72 7.03
C LEU A 57 6.58 7.48 7.67
N GLN A 58 7.77 6.86 7.74
CA GLN A 58 8.96 7.48 8.34
C GLN A 58 9.44 8.73 7.60
N ARG A 59 9.19 8.85 6.28
CA ARG A 59 9.55 10.05 5.49
C ARG A 59 8.74 11.28 5.90
N ARG A 60 7.55 11.10 6.47
CA ARG A 60 6.67 12.17 6.93
C ARG A 60 6.92 12.56 8.39
N LEU A 61 7.66 11.74 9.14
CA LEU A 61 7.91 11.98 10.55
C LEU A 61 9.15 12.88 10.76
N PRO A 62 9.09 13.81 11.73
CA PRO A 62 10.28 14.51 12.20
C PRO A 62 11.40 13.52 12.57
N ARG A 63 12.65 13.86 12.25
CA ARG A 63 13.84 12.99 12.44
C ARG A 63 13.99 12.43 13.86
N TRP A 64 13.51 13.16 14.87
CA TRP A 64 13.55 12.74 16.27
C TRP A 64 12.56 11.61 16.60
N ILE A 65 11.50 11.43 15.81
CA ILE A 65 10.55 10.31 15.90
C ILE A 65 10.96 9.16 14.96
N ALA A 66 11.42 9.48 13.74
CA ALA A 66 11.77 8.46 12.74
C ALA A 66 12.94 7.56 13.18
N ARG A 67 13.94 8.12 13.89
CA ARG A 67 15.13 7.38 14.37
C ARG A 67 14.83 6.23 15.34
N PRO A 68 14.11 6.45 16.46
CA PRO A 68 13.78 5.35 17.37
C PRO A 68 12.86 4.31 16.71
N LEU A 69 11.95 4.73 15.80
CA LEU A 69 11.04 3.83 15.10
C LEU A 69 11.78 2.89 14.14
N ALA A 70 12.76 3.41 13.38
CA ALA A 70 13.62 2.61 12.51
C ALA A 70 14.47 1.62 13.32
N ALA A 71 14.98 2.02 14.48
CA ALA A 71 15.72 1.14 15.38
C ALA A 71 14.85 0.02 15.97
N ALA A 72 13.60 0.32 16.33
CA ALA A 72 12.64 -0.68 16.80
C ALA A 72 12.24 -1.67 15.69
N ALA A 73 12.02 -1.20 14.46
CA ALA A 73 11.72 -2.07 13.32
C ALA A 73 12.87 -3.06 13.02
N ALA A 74 14.12 -2.61 13.16
CA ALA A 74 15.29 -3.48 13.01
C ALA A 74 15.34 -4.62 14.06
N LEU A 75 14.78 -4.41 15.26
CA LEU A 75 14.76 -5.39 16.35
C LEU A 75 13.64 -6.45 16.23
N VAL A 76 12.56 -6.17 15.50
CA VAL A 76 11.36 -7.02 15.46
C VAL A 76 11.27 -7.91 14.22
N GLY A 77 12.12 -7.72 13.21
CA GLY A 77 12.10 -8.56 12.02
C GLY A 77 12.76 -7.99 10.76
N GLY A 78 13.48 -6.87 10.87
CA GLY A 78 14.10 -6.18 9.75
C GLY A 78 13.27 -4.99 9.28
N ALA A 79 13.94 -4.02 8.66
CA ALA A 79 13.29 -2.85 8.07
C ALA A 79 12.22 -3.33 7.08
N ASP A 80 11.00 -2.80 7.19
CA ASP A 80 9.95 -2.96 6.17
C ASP A 80 10.18 -1.86 5.12
N PRO A 81 10.91 -2.15 4.02
CA PRO A 81 11.30 -1.11 3.07
C PRO A 81 10.06 -0.57 2.36
N GLU A 82 10.13 0.70 1.96
CA GLU A 82 9.14 1.31 1.07
C GLU A 82 9.10 0.47 -0.21
N ARG A 83 7.90 0.03 -0.58
CA ARG A 83 7.64 -0.67 -1.83
C ARG A 83 6.79 0.21 -2.72
N ARG A 84 7.16 0.26 -3.98
CA ARG A 84 6.55 1.06 -5.01
C ARG A 84 5.69 0.17 -5.90
N VAL A 85 4.38 0.40 -5.90
CA VAL A 85 3.41 -0.30 -6.74
C VAL A 85 3.01 0.62 -7.88
N PRO A 86 3.40 0.33 -9.14
CA PRO A 86 3.09 1.21 -10.26
C PRO A 86 1.58 1.34 -10.50
N VAL A 87 1.11 2.55 -10.80
CA VAL A 87 -0.33 2.84 -10.90
C VAL A 87 -1.01 2.06 -12.04
N GLU A 88 -0.26 1.74 -13.10
CA GLU A 88 -0.67 0.92 -14.23
C GLU A 88 -1.00 -0.53 -13.86
N THR A 89 -0.57 -0.98 -12.68
CA THR A 89 -0.88 -2.32 -12.16
C THR A 89 -2.19 -2.37 -11.37
N VAL A 90 -2.83 -1.21 -11.13
CA VAL A 90 -4.14 -1.10 -10.46
C VAL A 90 -5.25 -1.40 -11.46
N THR A 91 -6.14 -2.32 -11.10
CA THR A 91 -7.25 -2.78 -11.94
C THR A 91 -8.62 -2.33 -11.43
N GLY A 92 -8.70 -1.81 -10.21
CA GLY A 92 -9.92 -1.28 -9.63
C GLY A 92 -9.67 -0.56 -8.31
N VAL A 93 -10.47 0.47 -8.05
CA VAL A 93 -10.47 1.25 -6.81
C VAL A 93 -11.90 1.21 -6.24
N GLU A 94 -12.10 0.42 -5.19
CA GLU A 94 -13.38 0.24 -4.50
C GLU A 94 -13.19 0.50 -2.99
N SER A 95 -13.76 -0.33 -2.10
CA SER A 95 -13.36 -0.40 -0.69
C SER A 95 -11.88 -0.82 -0.55
N GLU A 96 -11.38 -1.57 -1.53
CA GLU A 96 -10.02 -2.08 -1.67
C GLU A 96 -9.44 -1.63 -3.02
N ILE A 97 -8.11 -1.67 -3.14
CA ILE A 97 -7.40 -1.44 -4.40
C ILE A 97 -6.98 -2.79 -4.96
N ARG A 98 -7.55 -3.16 -6.11
CA ARG A 98 -7.24 -4.40 -6.80
C ARG A 98 -6.03 -4.23 -7.68
N LEU A 99 -5.12 -5.20 -7.61
CA LEU A 99 -3.88 -5.22 -8.38
C LEU A 99 -3.88 -6.37 -9.39
N THR A 100 -3.13 -6.20 -10.46
CA THR A 100 -2.62 -7.32 -11.25
C THR A 100 -1.65 -8.18 -10.44
N THR A 101 -1.33 -9.39 -10.91
CA THR A 101 -0.30 -10.25 -10.30
C THR A 101 1.04 -9.54 -10.16
N ALA A 102 1.47 -8.82 -11.21
CA ALA A 102 2.74 -8.06 -11.18
C ALA A 102 2.73 -6.95 -10.10
N GLY A 103 1.60 -6.25 -9.94
CA GLY A 103 1.42 -5.28 -8.86
C GLY A 103 1.46 -5.94 -7.48
N ALA A 104 0.78 -7.07 -7.32
CA ALA A 104 0.78 -7.84 -6.08
C ALA A 104 2.19 -8.30 -5.69
N GLU A 105 2.98 -8.81 -6.64
CA GLU A 105 4.38 -9.19 -6.44
C GLU A 105 5.26 -8.01 -6.04
N ALA A 106 5.03 -6.81 -6.60
CA ALA A 106 5.74 -5.59 -6.19
C ALA A 106 5.47 -5.20 -4.72
N THR A 107 4.34 -5.64 -4.17
CA THR A 107 3.95 -5.47 -2.76
C THR A 107 4.58 -6.51 -1.82
N ALA A 108 5.15 -7.60 -2.35
CA ALA A 108 5.56 -8.75 -1.54
C ALA A 108 6.70 -8.38 -0.57
N ASN A 109 6.53 -8.78 0.70
CA ASN A 109 7.58 -8.72 1.71
C ASN A 109 7.68 -10.11 2.39
N PRO A 110 8.86 -10.77 2.35
CA PRO A 110 9.08 -12.04 3.04
C PRO A 110 8.70 -12.03 4.53
N ALA A 111 8.82 -10.88 5.21
CA ALA A 111 8.46 -10.72 6.62
C ALA A 111 6.92 -10.62 6.82
N THR A 112 6.21 -9.92 5.94
CA THR A 112 4.73 -9.81 5.99
C THR A 112 4.05 -11.10 5.60
N ASP A 113 4.62 -11.90 4.70
CA ASP A 113 4.12 -13.25 4.37
C ASP A 113 4.22 -14.22 5.55
N ARG A 114 5.18 -13.99 6.46
CA ARG A 114 5.29 -14.72 7.71
C ARG A 114 4.23 -14.26 8.71
N ALA A 115 4.00 -12.95 8.82
CA ALA A 115 2.94 -12.39 9.67
C ALA A 115 1.53 -12.83 9.18
N ARG A 116 1.27 -12.82 7.87
CA ARG A 116 0.02 -13.34 7.26
C ARG A 116 -0.21 -14.81 7.58
N ARG A 117 0.82 -15.65 7.49
CA ARG A 117 0.73 -17.07 7.90
C ARG A 117 0.41 -17.24 9.38
N ILE A 118 0.82 -16.30 10.23
CA ILE A 118 0.50 -16.31 11.67
C ILE A 118 -0.94 -15.81 11.90
N VAL A 119 -1.36 -14.72 11.24
CA VAL A 119 -2.73 -14.17 11.35
C VAL A 119 -3.77 -15.14 10.77
N ALA A 120 -3.48 -15.80 9.64
CA ALA A 120 -4.33 -16.86 9.07
C ALA A 120 -4.46 -18.10 9.97
N ARG A 121 -3.66 -18.19 11.04
CA ARG A 121 -3.68 -19.26 12.03
C ARG A 121 -4.42 -18.87 13.32
N ILE A 122 -4.94 -17.65 13.39
CA ILE A 122 -5.80 -17.20 14.50
C ILE A 122 -7.23 -17.74 14.27
N PRO A 123 -7.78 -18.56 15.18
CA PRO A 123 -9.15 -19.05 15.08
C PRO A 123 -10.13 -17.86 15.18
N GLY A 124 -10.96 -17.63 14.15
CA GLY A 124 -11.97 -16.56 14.13
C GLY A 124 -11.97 -15.64 12.89
N ALA A 125 -11.01 -15.77 11.97
CA ALA A 125 -10.92 -14.95 10.75
C ALA A 125 -12.05 -15.14 9.72
N GLY A 126 -13.07 -15.95 10.01
CA GLY A 126 -14.18 -16.29 9.11
C GLY A 126 -15.54 -15.66 9.44
N HIS A 127 -15.60 -14.68 10.35
CA HIS A 127 -16.89 -14.15 10.85
C HIS A 127 -17.11 -12.65 10.66
N ALA A 128 -16.53 -12.04 9.62
CA ALA A 128 -16.86 -10.67 9.22
C ALA A 128 -17.58 -10.64 7.87
N SER A 129 -18.72 -11.32 7.81
CA SER A 129 -19.79 -11.06 6.85
C SER A 129 -21.10 -11.12 7.62
N GLY A 130 -21.61 -9.93 7.96
CA GLY A 130 -22.88 -9.67 8.62
C GLY A 130 -23.24 -8.22 8.40
#